data_AF-A0A4Q5V8Y8-F1
#
_entry.id   AF-A0A4Q5V8Y8-F1
#
_cell.length_a   1.000
_cell.length_b   1.000
_cell.length_c   1.000
_cell.angle_alpha   90.00
_cell.angle_beta   90.00
_cell.angle_gamma   90.00
#
_symmetry.space_group_name_H-M   'P 1'
#
loop_
_entity.id
_entity.type
_entity.pdbx_description
1 polymer ?
#
loop_
_entity_poly.entity_id
_entity_poly.type
_entity_poly.pdbx_seq_one_letter_code
_entity_poly.pdbx_strand_id
1 'polypeptide(L)'
;MLDTIHTVETPEGVDLFAELSGPIPRALAYVTDLSIRTAVLIIAGILASIIGKTGIGFWLILSFLMEWWYPVFFEMLRQGQTPGKKIFKLVVVNEDLTPVTWSSSIIRNLLRAVDFLPSLYVFGILSLTLTQRFQRLGDLAAGTLVIQAASHTRNTPLPDADTMPPAIAFTADEQDAIIEFTQRHKSLSPARQQELGNILAPITHKEGDEGVRYLRSLGNWFLGAR
;
A
#
# COMPACT_ATOMS: atom_id res chain seq x y z
N MET A 1 9.98 -13.63 -16.34
CA MET A 1 8.60 -13.19 -16.04
C MET A 1 8.68 -12.28 -14.84
N LEU A 2 8.55 -10.96 -15.06
CA LEU A 2 8.68 -9.89 -14.05
C LEU A 2 7.31 -9.28 -13.71
N ASP A 3 6.23 -9.92 -14.13
CA ASP A 3 4.89 -9.37 -13.97
C ASP A 3 4.43 -9.59 -12.53
N THR A 4 4.54 -8.54 -11.72
CA THR A 4 4.11 -8.50 -10.32
C THR A 4 2.70 -7.93 -10.16
N ILE A 5 1.99 -7.70 -11.27
CA ILE A 5 0.63 -7.17 -11.26
C ILE A 5 -0.34 -8.31 -10.97
N HIS A 6 -1.18 -8.13 -9.95
CA HIS A 6 -2.30 -9.00 -9.63
C HIS A 6 -3.60 -8.27 -10.00
N THR A 7 -4.40 -8.89 -10.87
CA THR A 7 -5.66 -8.33 -11.36
C THR A 7 -6.84 -9.09 -10.76
N VAL A 8 -7.85 -8.34 -10.31
CA VAL A 8 -9.12 -8.89 -9.82
C VAL A 8 -10.27 -8.16 -10.52
N GLU A 9 -11.13 -8.91 -11.21
CA GLU A 9 -12.37 -8.36 -11.78
C GLU A 9 -13.40 -8.18 -10.64
N THR A 10 -13.93 -6.97 -10.47
CA THR A 10 -14.99 -6.74 -9.49
C THR A 10 -16.37 -7.13 -10.05
N PRO A 11 -17.39 -7.35 -9.20
CA PRO A 11 -18.76 -7.63 -9.65
C PRO A 11 -19.35 -6.56 -10.58
N GLU A 12 -18.83 -5.33 -10.52
CA GLU A 12 -19.20 -4.20 -11.38
C GLU A 12 -18.54 -4.25 -12.77
N GLY A 13 -17.69 -5.24 -13.04
CA GLY A 13 -16.97 -5.41 -14.31
C GLY A 13 -15.77 -4.49 -14.48
N VAL A 14 -15.18 -4.02 -13.38
CA VAL A 14 -13.98 -3.18 -13.38
C VAL A 14 -12.79 -3.99 -12.90
N ASP A 15 -11.67 -3.90 -13.62
CA ASP A 15 -10.42 -4.57 -13.24
C ASP A 15 -9.65 -3.74 -12.22
N LEU A 16 -9.39 -4.32 -11.06
CA LEU A 16 -8.49 -3.74 -10.06
C LEU A 16 -7.09 -4.33 -10.22
N PHE A 17 -6.10 -3.44 -10.35
CA PHE A 17 -4.70 -3.81 -10.46
C PHE A 17 -3.97 -3.51 -9.15
N ALA A 18 -3.21 -4.49 -8.65
CA ALA A 18 -2.36 -4.32 -7.49
C ALA A 18 -0.94 -4.82 -7.75
N GLU A 19 0.05 -4.03 -7.38
CA GLU A 19 1.46 -4.43 -7.47
C GLU A 19 1.84 -5.26 -6.24
N LEU A 20 2.17 -6.53 -6.45
CA LEU A 20 2.64 -7.43 -5.40
C LEU A 20 3.98 -6.97 -4.85
N SER A 21 4.11 -6.97 -3.53
CA SER A 21 5.35 -6.58 -2.88
C SER A 21 6.34 -7.74 -2.86
N GLY A 22 7.51 -7.51 -3.46
CA GLY A 22 8.63 -8.45 -3.44
C GLY A 22 9.18 -8.74 -2.03
N PRO A 23 10.13 -9.69 -1.91
CA PRO A 23 10.63 -10.15 -0.62
C PRO A 23 11.45 -9.11 0.15
N ILE A 24 12.16 -8.20 -0.55
CA ILE A 24 13.08 -7.24 0.09
C ILE A 24 12.35 -6.20 0.94
N PRO A 25 11.35 -5.43 0.41
CA PRO A 25 10.60 -4.48 1.24
C PRO A 25 9.91 -5.15 2.43
N ARG A 26 9.43 -6.40 2.24
CA ARG A 26 8.81 -7.19 3.31
C ARG A 26 9.81 -7.57 4.40
N ALA A 27 11.02 -7.97 4.03
CA ALA A 27 12.09 -8.25 4.98
C ALA A 27 12.49 -7.00 5.77
N LEU A 28 12.62 -5.85 5.10
CA LEU A 28 12.92 -4.59 5.77
C LEU A 28 11.81 -4.17 6.74
N ALA A 29 10.54 -4.26 6.32
CA ALA A 29 9.39 -4.02 7.18
C ALA A 29 9.40 -4.93 8.42
N TYR A 30 9.71 -6.21 8.23
CA TYR A 30 9.83 -7.17 9.32
C TYR A 30 10.95 -6.79 10.30
N VAL A 31 12.13 -6.41 9.80
CA VAL A 31 13.27 -5.96 10.62
C VAL A 31 12.91 -4.71 11.42
N THR A 32 12.18 -3.76 10.82
CA THR A 32 11.71 -2.56 11.52
C THR A 32 10.69 -2.89 12.61
N ASP A 33 9.73 -3.77 12.36
CA ASP A 33 8.80 -4.20 13.41
C ASP A 33 9.51 -5.01 14.51
N LEU A 34 10.54 -5.80 14.15
CA LEU A 34 11.36 -6.51 15.11
C LEU A 34 12.16 -5.56 16.01
N SER A 35 12.75 -4.50 15.45
CA SER A 35 13.51 -3.52 16.22
C SER A 35 12.61 -2.74 17.19
N ILE A 36 11.41 -2.34 16.75
CA ILE A 36 10.40 -1.69 17.59
C ILE A 36 10.00 -2.59 18.76
N ARG A 37 9.62 -3.84 18.49
CA ARG A 37 9.22 -4.80 19.53
C ARG A 37 10.36 -5.08 20.51
N THR A 38 11.57 -5.27 20.00
CA THR A 38 12.77 -5.53 20.82
C THR A 38 13.08 -4.35 21.73
N ALA A 39 13.03 -3.11 21.23
CA ALA A 39 13.23 -1.92 22.05
C ALA A 39 12.20 -1.82 23.19
N VAL A 40 10.92 -2.05 22.89
CA VAL A 40 9.85 -2.04 23.90
C VAL A 40 10.08 -3.13 24.95
N LEU A 41 10.45 -4.35 24.53
CA LEU A 41 10.71 -5.46 25.45
C LEU A 41 11.97 -5.26 26.30
N ILE A 42 13.01 -4.60 25.78
CA ILE A 42 14.20 -4.25 26.57
C ILE A 42 13.82 -3.25 27.65
N ILE A 43 13.11 -2.17 27.31
CA ILE A 43 12.67 -1.16 28.27
C ILE A 43 11.79 -1.80 29.34
N ALA A 44 10.79 -2.61 28.94
CA ALA A 44 9.94 -3.32 29.87
C ALA A 44 10.74 -4.32 30.74
N GLY A 45 11.77 -4.96 30.19
CA GLY A 45 12.64 -5.88 30.91
C GLY A 45 13.49 -5.19 31.97
N ILE A 46 14.03 -4.00 31.67
CA ILE A 46 14.75 -3.17 32.64
C ILE A 46 13.81 -2.79 33.79
N LEU A 47 12.60 -2.30 33.48
CA LEU A 47 11.60 -1.95 34.50
C LEU A 47 11.17 -3.17 35.32
N ALA A 48 10.97 -4.31 34.68
CA ALA A 48 10.63 -5.57 35.33
C ALA A 48 11.73 -6.03 36.30
N SER A 49 13.01 -5.81 35.96
CA SER A 49 14.13 -6.23 36.81
C SER A 49 14.14 -5.52 38.17
N ILE A 50 13.62 -4.28 38.24
CA ILE A 50 13.47 -3.51 39.48
C ILE A 50 12.41 -4.13 40.41
N ILE A 51 11.36 -4.74 39.83
CA ILE A 51 10.24 -5.35 40.56
C ILE A 51 10.58 -6.79 40.99
N GLY A 52 11.65 -7.38 40.46
CA GLY A 52 12.08 -8.75 40.76
C GLY A 52 11.20 -9.81 40.09
N LYS A 53 10.92 -10.93 40.77
CA LYS A 53 10.25 -12.11 40.17
C LYS A 53 8.87 -11.80 39.59
N THR A 54 8.09 -10.93 40.23
CA THR A 54 6.79 -10.52 39.72
C THR A 54 6.92 -9.73 38.41
N GLY A 55 7.94 -8.87 38.31
CA GLY A 55 8.24 -8.13 37.08
C GLY A 55 8.57 -9.06 35.92
N ILE A 56 9.33 -10.13 36.17
CA ILE A 56 9.65 -11.15 35.16
C ILE A 56 8.35 -11.80 34.63
N GLY A 57 7.40 -12.10 35.51
CA GLY A 57 6.09 -12.63 35.10
C GLY A 57 5.35 -11.70 34.14
N PHE A 58 5.26 -10.41 34.47
CA PHE A 58 4.67 -9.41 33.58
C PHE A 58 5.42 -9.27 32.26
N TRP A 59 6.75 -9.31 32.30
CA TRP A 59 7.58 -9.24 31.11
C TRP A 59 7.36 -10.44 30.18
N LEU A 60 7.21 -11.65 30.72
CA LEU A 60 6.89 -12.85 29.95
C LEU A 60 5.51 -12.78 29.29
N ILE A 61 4.51 -12.24 30.00
CA ILE A 61 3.17 -12.03 29.43
C ILE A 61 3.26 -10.99 28.31
N LEU A 62 3.98 -9.89 28.52
CA LEU A 62 4.14 -8.85 27.51
C LEU A 62 4.92 -9.35 26.28
N SER A 63 5.96 -10.16 26.47
CA SER A 63 6.73 -10.74 25.36
C SER A 63 5.89 -11.70 24.54
N PHE A 64 5.04 -12.51 25.18
CA PHE A 64 4.04 -13.32 24.50
C PHE A 64 3.07 -12.44 23.69
N LEU A 65 2.47 -11.42 24.30
CA LEU A 65 1.54 -10.53 23.59
C LEU A 65 2.22 -9.80 22.42
N MET A 66 3.47 -9.34 22.59
CA MET A 66 4.23 -8.68 21.53
C MET A 66 4.60 -9.61 20.38
N GLU A 67 4.83 -10.89 20.65
CA GLU A 67 5.16 -11.86 19.59
C GLU A 67 3.91 -12.31 18.82
N TRP A 68 2.81 -12.60 19.53
CA TRP A 68 1.61 -13.19 18.93
C TRP A 68 0.58 -12.15 18.47
N TRP A 69 0.37 -11.09 19.26
CA TRP A 69 -0.74 -10.16 19.07
C TRP A 69 -0.35 -8.82 18.46
N TYR A 70 0.90 -8.39 18.54
CA TYR A 70 1.37 -7.16 17.89
C TYR A 70 0.97 -7.08 16.41
N PRO A 71 1.30 -8.06 15.54
CA PRO A 71 0.97 -7.94 14.12
C PRO A 71 -0.54 -7.94 13.87
N VAL A 72 -1.30 -8.80 14.57
CA VAL A 72 -2.76 -8.88 14.46
C VAL A 72 -3.42 -7.56 14.87
N PHE A 73 -2.99 -7.00 16.01
CA PHE A 73 -3.54 -5.76 16.55
C PHE A 73 -3.33 -4.57 15.61
N PHE A 74 -2.10 -4.40 15.09
CA PHE A 74 -1.82 -3.31 14.18
C PHE A 74 -2.44 -3.49 12.80
N GLU A 75 -2.46 -4.72 12.28
CA GLU A 75 -3.15 -5.02 11.02
C GLU A 75 -4.63 -4.69 11.12
N MET A 76 -5.29 -4.96 12.24
CA MET A 76 -6.69 -4.58 12.40
C MET A 76 -6.92 -3.08 12.56
N LEU A 77 -6.11 -2.41 13.38
CA LEU A 77 -6.27 -0.97 13.60
C LEU A 77 -5.90 -0.11 12.39
N ARG A 78 -5.06 -0.62 11.48
CA ARG A 78 -4.51 0.14 10.36
C ARG A 78 -4.77 -0.53 9.02
N GLN A 79 -5.88 -1.24 8.89
CA GLN A 79 -6.34 -1.82 7.62
C GLN A 79 -5.25 -2.62 6.89
N GLY A 80 -4.60 -3.54 7.61
CA GLY A 80 -3.58 -4.44 7.08
C GLY A 80 -2.12 -3.96 7.23
N GLN A 81 -1.85 -2.89 7.99
CA GLN A 81 -0.50 -2.31 8.10
C GLN A 81 0.07 -2.32 9.52
N THR A 82 1.19 -3.03 9.71
CA THR A 82 2.04 -2.83 10.90
C THR A 82 2.87 -1.53 10.77
N PRO A 83 3.41 -0.97 11.86
CA PRO A 83 4.29 0.21 11.79
C PRO A 83 5.44 0.07 10.79
N GLY A 84 6.14 -1.07 10.78
CA GLY A 84 7.20 -1.36 9.80
C GLY A 84 6.65 -1.41 8.38
N LYS A 85 5.57 -2.16 8.14
CA LYS A 85 4.91 -2.22 6.82
C LYS A 85 4.51 -0.83 6.31
N LYS A 86 3.95 0.02 7.18
CA LYS A 86 3.55 1.38 6.83
C LYS A 86 4.72 2.26 6.36
N ILE A 87 5.89 2.14 6.99
CA ILE A 87 7.10 2.88 6.59
C ILE A 87 7.50 2.52 5.15
N PHE A 88 7.40 1.25 4.80
CA PHE A 88 7.71 0.74 3.45
C PHE A 88 6.49 0.75 2.51
N LYS A 89 5.39 1.40 2.89
CA LYS A 89 4.13 1.48 2.12
C LYS A 89 3.56 0.11 1.73
N LEU A 90 3.67 -0.86 2.62
CA LEU A 90 3.12 -2.20 2.41
C LEU A 90 1.75 -2.31 3.08
N VAL A 91 0.82 -2.97 2.40
CA VAL A 91 -0.50 -3.28 2.96
C VAL A 91 -0.87 -4.73 2.69
N VAL A 92 -1.53 -5.32 3.68
CA VAL A 92 -2.11 -6.65 3.54
C VAL A 92 -3.56 -6.50 3.09
N VAL A 93 -3.90 -7.22 2.05
CA VAL A 93 -5.27 -7.37 1.56
C VAL A 93 -5.61 -8.86 1.40
N ASN A 94 -6.89 -9.19 1.28
CA ASN A 94 -7.31 -10.51 0.85
C ASN A 94 -7.01 -10.68 -0.65
N GLU A 95 -7.13 -11.90 -1.19
CA GLU A 95 -6.85 -12.18 -2.61
C GLU A 95 -7.76 -11.43 -3.60
N ASP A 96 -8.95 -11.03 -3.15
CA ASP A 96 -9.92 -10.19 -3.87
C ASP A 96 -9.67 -8.68 -3.67
N LEU A 97 -8.50 -8.31 -3.13
CA LEU A 97 -8.08 -6.94 -2.82
C LEU A 97 -8.93 -6.23 -1.76
N THR A 98 -9.81 -6.96 -1.05
CA THR A 98 -10.57 -6.40 0.07
C THR A 98 -9.72 -6.25 1.34
N PRO A 99 -10.11 -5.37 2.28
CA PRO A 99 -9.42 -5.24 3.56
C PRO A 99 -9.33 -6.56 4.32
N VAL A 100 -8.17 -6.81 4.94
CA VAL A 100 -7.93 -8.05 5.69
C VAL A 100 -8.93 -8.23 6.83
N THR A 101 -9.41 -9.47 7.02
CA THR A 101 -10.34 -9.83 8.11
C THR A 101 -9.61 -10.31 9.37
N TRP A 102 -10.31 -10.38 10.50
CA TRP A 102 -9.75 -10.84 11.78
C TRP A 102 -9.25 -12.27 11.69
N SER A 103 -10.07 -13.17 11.12
CA SER A 103 -9.70 -14.57 10.91
C SER A 103 -8.47 -14.69 10.02
N SER A 104 -8.44 -14.00 8.87
CA SER A 104 -7.29 -14.05 7.96
C SER A 104 -6.01 -13.53 8.61
N SER A 105 -6.07 -12.42 9.36
CA SER A 105 -4.89 -11.89 10.07
C SER A 105 -4.41 -12.86 11.16
N ILE A 106 -5.31 -13.45 11.95
CA ILE A 106 -4.95 -14.43 13.00
C ILE A 106 -4.34 -15.69 12.40
N ILE A 107 -5.00 -16.31 11.42
CA ILE A 107 -4.56 -17.57 10.78
C ILE A 107 -3.15 -17.40 10.24
N ARG A 108 -2.92 -16.30 9.50
CA ARG A 108 -1.60 -16.03 8.94
C ARG A 108 -0.55 -15.82 10.03
N ASN A 109 -0.85 -15.05 11.06
CA ASN A 109 0.12 -14.73 12.11
C ASN A 109 0.39 -15.94 13.02
N LEU A 110 -0.56 -16.85 13.19
CA LEU A 110 -0.38 -18.12 13.91
C LEU A 110 0.54 -19.06 13.11
N LEU A 111 0.30 -19.20 11.80
CA LEU A 111 1.12 -20.03 10.92
C LEU A 111 2.53 -19.48 10.70
N ARG A 112 2.79 -18.21 11.03
CA ARG A 112 4.15 -17.66 11.11
C ARG A 112 5.04 -18.45 12.06
N ALA A 113 4.49 -19.08 13.10
CA ALA A 113 5.26 -19.94 14.01
C ALA A 113 5.80 -21.20 13.29
N VAL A 114 5.10 -21.67 12.25
CA VAL A 114 5.54 -22.80 11.42
C VAL A 114 6.68 -22.37 10.49
N ASP A 115 6.63 -21.14 9.96
CA ASP A 115 7.72 -20.57 9.15
C ASP A 115 9.07 -20.47 9.90
N PHE A 116 9.03 -20.50 11.24
CA PHE A 116 10.19 -20.41 12.14
C PHE A 116 10.96 -21.74 12.32
N LEU A 117 10.36 -22.89 12.01
CA LEU A 117 10.95 -24.22 12.24
C LEU A 117 11.61 -24.75 10.96
N PRO A 118 12.74 -25.50 10.99
CA PRO A 118 13.63 -25.84 12.11
C PRO A 118 14.91 -24.97 12.18
N SER A 119 15.15 -24.07 11.23
CA SER A 119 16.35 -23.20 11.22
C SER A 119 16.04 -21.82 10.65
N LEU A 120 15.92 -20.81 11.52
CA LEU A 120 16.09 -19.38 11.19
C LEU A 120 15.32 -18.89 9.95
N TYR A 121 14.01 -19.15 9.85
CA TYR A 121 13.14 -18.66 8.76
C TYR A 121 13.37 -19.23 7.36
N VAL A 122 14.13 -20.32 7.22
CA VAL A 122 14.38 -20.95 5.92
C VAL A 122 13.07 -21.31 5.19
N PHE A 123 12.05 -21.82 5.89
CA PHE A 123 10.73 -22.09 5.30
C PHE A 123 9.97 -20.84 4.88
N GLY A 124 10.06 -19.76 5.66
CA GLY A 124 9.47 -18.47 5.32
C GLY A 124 10.10 -17.86 4.06
N ILE A 125 11.42 -17.97 3.90
CA ILE A 125 12.13 -17.49 2.70
C ILE A 125 11.84 -18.40 1.51
N LEU A 126 11.84 -19.72 1.69
CA LEU A 126 11.51 -20.69 0.64
C LEU A 126 10.09 -20.52 0.13
N SER A 127 9.09 -20.38 1.01
CA SER A 127 7.70 -20.19 0.56
C SER A 127 7.52 -18.89 -0.23
N LEU A 128 8.17 -17.80 0.20
CA LEU A 128 8.17 -16.52 -0.52
C LEU A 128 8.84 -16.60 -1.89
N THR A 129 9.89 -17.39 -2.06
CA THR A 129 10.61 -17.51 -3.34
C THR A 129 10.03 -18.57 -4.27
N LEU A 130 9.35 -19.57 -3.72
CA LEU A 130 8.72 -20.65 -4.49
C LEU A 130 7.32 -20.30 -5.01
N THR A 131 6.64 -19.31 -4.41
CA THR A 131 5.35 -18.84 -4.91
C THR A 131 5.50 -17.67 -5.85
N GLN A 132 4.79 -17.72 -6.98
CA GLN A 132 4.78 -16.65 -7.99
C GLN A 132 4.23 -15.33 -7.44
N ARG A 133 3.41 -15.39 -6.38
CA ARG A 133 2.79 -14.21 -5.73
C ARG A 133 3.55 -13.73 -4.48
N PHE A 134 4.75 -14.26 -4.24
CA PHE A 134 5.55 -14.00 -3.04
C PHE A 134 4.74 -14.19 -1.75
N GLN A 135 3.98 -15.28 -1.60
CA GLN A 135 3.17 -15.55 -0.41
C GLN A 135 3.93 -16.47 0.57
N ARG A 136 3.87 -16.18 1.87
CA ARG A 136 4.31 -17.15 2.89
C ARG A 136 3.28 -18.25 3.07
N LEU A 137 3.64 -19.32 3.78
CA LEU A 137 2.70 -20.38 4.15
C LEU A 137 1.45 -19.83 4.86
N GLY A 138 1.65 -18.90 5.80
CA GLY A 138 0.53 -18.24 6.47
C GLY A 138 -0.30 -17.34 5.55
N ASP A 139 0.32 -16.69 4.55
CA ASP A 139 -0.41 -15.85 3.58
C ASP A 139 -1.30 -16.73 2.67
N LEU A 140 -0.77 -17.88 2.23
CA LEU A 140 -1.49 -18.88 1.43
C LEU A 140 -2.70 -19.45 2.19
N ALA A 141 -2.49 -19.88 3.43
CA ALA A 141 -3.54 -20.48 4.24
C ALA A 141 -4.65 -19.47 4.62
N ALA A 142 -4.30 -18.19 4.73
CA ALA A 142 -5.25 -17.13 5.03
C ALA A 142 -5.91 -16.50 3.78
N GLY A 143 -5.49 -16.87 2.56
CA GLY A 143 -5.95 -16.26 1.32
C GLY A 143 -5.64 -14.75 1.27
N THR A 144 -4.40 -14.37 1.62
CA THR A 144 -3.98 -12.96 1.69
C THR A 144 -2.79 -12.66 0.81
N LEU A 145 -2.70 -11.40 0.39
CA LEU A 145 -1.62 -10.84 -0.40
C LEU A 145 -1.00 -9.65 0.33
N VAL A 146 0.28 -9.38 0.03
CA VAL A 146 0.95 -8.15 0.45
C VAL A 146 1.24 -7.34 -0.80
N ILE A 147 0.60 -6.20 -0.91
CA ILE A 147 0.71 -5.31 -2.06
C ILE A 147 1.43 -4.02 -1.65
N GLN A 148 1.97 -3.32 -2.63
CA GLN A 148 2.32 -1.93 -2.43
C GLN A 148 1.04 -1.15 -2.22
N ALA A 149 0.96 -0.45 -1.10
CA ALA A 149 -0.12 0.48 -0.84
C ALA A 149 -0.12 1.49 -1.99
N ALA A 150 -1.22 1.52 -2.75
CA ALA A 150 -1.47 2.57 -3.70
C ALA A 150 -1.21 3.89 -2.95
N SER A 151 -0.28 4.70 -3.47
CA SER A 151 -0.13 6.04 -2.96
C SER A 151 -1.51 6.64 -3.11
N HIS A 152 -2.23 6.84 -2.00
CA HIS A 152 -3.52 7.51 -2.02
C HIS A 152 -3.32 8.67 -2.97
N THR A 153 -4.02 8.63 -4.11
CA THR A 153 -4.11 9.75 -5.04
C THR A 153 -4.36 10.91 -4.11
N ARG A 154 -3.32 11.74 -3.93
CA ARG A 154 -3.39 12.82 -2.96
C ARG A 154 -4.66 13.53 -3.36
N ASN A 155 -5.59 13.73 -2.42
CA ASN A 155 -6.68 14.67 -2.59
C ASN A 155 -6.03 16.06 -2.70
N THR A 156 -5.30 16.29 -3.79
CA THR A 156 -4.84 17.59 -4.21
C THR A 156 -6.13 18.33 -4.53
N PRO A 157 -6.42 19.44 -3.83
CA PRO A 157 -7.53 20.30 -4.21
C PRO A 157 -7.41 20.55 -5.70
N LEU A 158 -8.53 20.40 -6.41
CA LEU A 158 -8.56 20.61 -7.85
C LEU A 158 -7.95 21.98 -8.19
N PRO A 159 -7.23 22.09 -9.32
CA PRO A 159 -6.70 23.36 -9.74
C PRO A 159 -7.84 24.38 -9.90
N ASP A 160 -7.54 25.63 -9.53
CA ASP A 160 -8.43 26.77 -9.74
C ASP A 160 -8.54 27.05 -11.24
N ALA A 161 -9.52 26.41 -11.87
CA ALA A 161 -9.84 26.47 -13.28
C ALA A 161 -11.33 26.18 -13.45
N ASP A 162 -11.97 26.89 -14.37
CA ASP A 162 -13.38 26.67 -14.71
C ASP A 162 -13.61 25.23 -15.18
N THR A 163 -14.79 24.68 -14.96
CA THR A 163 -15.16 23.35 -15.48
C THR A 163 -15.72 23.49 -16.89
N MET A 164 -15.18 22.77 -17.87
CA MET A 164 -15.64 22.82 -19.26
C MET A 164 -15.98 21.41 -19.78
N PRO A 165 -17.17 21.19 -20.37
CA PRO A 165 -17.47 19.92 -21.01
C PRO A 165 -16.56 19.69 -22.23
N PRO A 166 -16.15 18.45 -22.48
CA PRO A 166 -15.29 18.13 -23.62
C PRO A 166 -16.02 18.38 -24.94
N ALA A 167 -15.34 19.05 -25.88
CA ALA A 167 -15.87 19.32 -27.22
C ALA A 167 -15.81 18.10 -28.15
N ILE A 168 -14.98 17.12 -27.82
CA ILE A 168 -14.78 15.86 -28.54
C ILE A 168 -14.96 14.68 -27.57
N ALA A 169 -15.32 13.51 -28.09
CA ALA A 169 -15.33 12.29 -27.29
C ALA A 169 -13.89 11.84 -27.01
N PHE A 170 -13.60 11.55 -25.74
CA PHE A 170 -12.33 10.98 -25.29
C PHE A 170 -12.54 9.52 -24.90
N THR A 171 -11.59 8.65 -25.22
CA THR A 171 -11.50 7.28 -24.71
C THR A 171 -11.21 7.27 -23.20
N ALA A 172 -11.43 6.15 -22.52
CA ALA A 172 -11.18 6.04 -21.08
C ALA A 172 -9.71 6.36 -20.74
N ASP A 173 -8.76 5.78 -21.50
CA ASP A 173 -7.32 6.02 -21.32
C ASP A 173 -6.93 7.50 -21.49
N GLU A 174 -7.55 8.21 -22.44
CA GLU A 174 -7.32 9.64 -22.65
C GLU A 174 -7.90 10.49 -21.52
N GLN A 175 -9.10 10.13 -21.02
CA GLN A 175 -9.69 10.78 -19.86
C GLN A 175 -8.79 10.61 -18.62
N ASP A 176 -8.30 9.39 -18.38
CA ASP A 176 -7.40 9.08 -17.27
C ASP A 176 -6.09 9.89 -17.36
N ALA A 177 -5.51 10.04 -18.56
CA ALA A 177 -4.32 10.86 -18.75
C ALA A 177 -4.57 12.35 -18.41
N ILE A 178 -5.72 12.91 -18.79
CA ILE A 178 -6.11 14.29 -18.47
C ILE A 178 -6.37 14.45 -16.96
N ILE A 179 -7.03 13.48 -16.34
CA ILE A 179 -7.27 13.42 -14.89
C ILE A 179 -5.94 13.38 -14.15
N GLU A 180 -5.00 12.52 -14.56
CA GLU A 180 -3.69 12.37 -13.91
C GLU A 180 -2.88 13.67 -14.02
N PHE A 181 -2.86 14.29 -15.20
CA PHE A 181 -2.24 15.61 -15.40
C PHE A 181 -2.80 16.65 -14.43
N THR A 182 -4.13 16.70 -14.29
CA THR A 182 -4.87 17.65 -13.45
C THR A 182 -4.57 17.43 -11.97
N GLN A 183 -4.59 16.18 -11.51
CA GLN A 183 -4.28 15.84 -10.11
C GLN A 183 -2.81 16.14 -9.75
N ARG A 184 -1.90 16.03 -10.73
CA ARG A 184 -0.46 16.27 -10.56
C ARG A 184 -0.04 17.73 -10.71
N HIS A 185 -0.97 18.68 -10.90
CA HIS A 185 -0.65 20.10 -11.14
C HIS A 185 0.23 20.78 -10.06
N LYS A 186 0.23 20.31 -8.80
CA LYS A 186 1.15 20.85 -7.76
C LYS A 186 2.54 20.22 -7.79
N SER A 187 2.68 19.05 -8.40
CA SER A 187 3.93 18.29 -8.47
C SER A 187 4.73 18.56 -9.73
N LEU A 188 4.06 19.00 -10.81
CA LEU A 188 4.69 19.34 -12.08
C LEU A 188 5.15 20.81 -12.06
N SER A 189 6.38 21.08 -12.51
CA SER A 189 6.84 22.46 -12.70
C SER A 189 6.02 23.17 -13.78
N PRO A 190 5.88 24.51 -13.74
CA PRO A 190 5.14 25.25 -14.76
C PRO A 190 5.62 24.95 -16.19
N ALA A 191 6.94 24.89 -16.40
CA ALA A 191 7.53 24.54 -17.69
C ALA A 191 7.12 23.13 -18.16
N ARG A 192 7.10 22.14 -17.24
CA ARG A 192 6.69 20.77 -17.60
C ARG A 192 5.20 20.69 -17.91
N GLN A 193 4.37 21.48 -17.23
CA GLN A 193 2.94 21.54 -17.53
C GLN A 193 2.69 22.11 -18.92
N GLN A 194 3.38 23.19 -19.28
CA GLN A 194 3.31 23.77 -20.62
C GLN A 194 3.81 22.78 -21.68
N GLU A 195 4.93 22.09 -21.43
CA GLU A 195 5.45 21.07 -22.34
C GLU A 195 4.43 19.97 -22.61
N LEU A 196 3.81 19.41 -21.56
CA LEU A 196 2.78 18.38 -21.70
C LEU A 196 1.50 18.92 -22.35
N GLY A 197 1.10 20.16 -22.03
CA GLY A 197 -0.03 20.82 -22.67
C GLY A 197 0.18 21.04 -24.17
N ASN A 198 1.40 21.40 -24.57
CA ASN A 198 1.77 21.63 -25.96
C ASN A 198 1.77 20.36 -26.81
N ILE A 199 1.86 19.16 -26.21
CA ILE A 199 1.69 17.89 -26.95
C ILE A 199 0.30 17.84 -27.60
N LEU A 200 -0.71 18.43 -26.97
CA LEU A 200 -2.09 18.48 -27.46
C LEU A 200 -2.39 19.74 -28.28
N ALA A 201 -1.42 20.64 -28.49
CA ALA A 201 -1.59 21.86 -29.30
C ALA A 201 -2.08 21.59 -30.74
N PRO A 202 -1.66 20.52 -31.45
CA PRO A 202 -2.16 20.24 -32.80
C PRO A 202 -3.67 19.99 -32.87
N ILE A 203 -4.27 19.52 -31.77
CA ILE A 203 -5.68 19.13 -31.69
C ILE A 203 -6.51 20.23 -31.02
N THR A 204 -5.97 20.82 -29.95
CA THR A 204 -6.67 21.84 -29.15
C THR A 204 -6.50 23.24 -29.70
N HIS A 205 -5.49 23.46 -30.55
CA HIS A 205 -5.04 24.77 -31.03
C HIS A 205 -4.69 25.76 -29.90
N LYS A 206 -4.31 25.23 -28.73
CA LYS A 206 -3.94 26.02 -27.55
C LYS A 206 -2.53 25.68 -27.13
N GLU A 207 -1.74 26.70 -26.82
CA GLU A 207 -0.33 26.56 -26.42
C GLU A 207 -0.05 27.25 -25.08
N GLY A 208 1.03 26.82 -24.43
CA GLY A 208 1.51 27.39 -23.18
C GLY A 208 0.46 27.35 -22.06
N ASP A 209 0.27 28.48 -21.38
CA ASP A 209 -0.64 28.58 -20.24
C ASP A 209 -2.12 28.44 -20.63
N GLU A 210 -2.46 28.68 -21.88
CA GLU A 210 -3.83 28.50 -22.38
C GLU A 210 -4.14 27.01 -22.54
N GLY A 211 -3.21 26.24 -23.11
CA GLY A 211 -3.31 24.78 -23.21
C GLY A 211 -3.40 24.13 -21.82
N VAL A 212 -2.56 24.58 -20.88
CA VAL A 212 -2.60 24.10 -19.50
C VAL A 212 -3.95 24.39 -18.82
N ARG A 213 -4.49 25.60 -18.97
CA ARG A 213 -5.81 25.96 -18.42
C ARG A 213 -6.93 25.12 -19.01
N TYR A 214 -6.89 24.88 -20.32
CA TYR A 214 -7.87 24.05 -21.01
C TYR A 214 -7.84 22.59 -20.55
N LEU A 215 -6.65 22.01 -20.33
CA LEU A 215 -6.56 20.64 -19.82
C LEU A 215 -7.04 20.53 -18.37
N ARG A 216 -6.77 21.55 -17.54
CA ARG A 216 -7.28 21.61 -16.17
C ARG A 216 -8.81 21.75 -16.13
N SER A 217 -9.40 22.52 -17.04
CA SER A 217 -10.86 22.67 -17.08
C SER A 217 -11.58 21.39 -17.49
N LEU A 218 -11.00 20.65 -18.44
CA LEU A 218 -11.44 19.31 -18.81
C LEU A 218 -11.29 18.32 -17.65
N GLY A 219 -10.13 18.31 -16.99
CA GLY A 219 -9.88 17.43 -15.85
C GLY A 219 -10.82 17.70 -14.68
N ASN A 220 -11.13 18.96 -14.39
CA ASN A 220 -12.12 19.33 -13.37
C ASN A 220 -13.52 18.81 -13.75
N TRP A 221 -13.90 18.85 -15.03
CA TRP A 221 -15.16 18.30 -15.51
C TRP A 221 -15.22 16.77 -15.37
N PHE A 222 -14.16 16.05 -15.78
CA PHE A 222 -14.08 14.58 -15.65
C PHE A 222 -14.09 14.14 -14.17
N LEU A 223 -13.49 14.93 -13.28
CA LEU A 223 -13.49 14.69 -11.84
C LEU A 223 -14.80 15.10 -11.14
N GLY A 224 -15.78 15.61 -11.88
CA GLY A 224 -17.11 15.95 -11.36
C GLY A 224 -17.13 17.19 -10.47
N ALA A 225 -16.15 18.09 -10.61
CA ALA A 225 -16.20 19.40 -9.99
C ALA A 225 -17.39 20.17 -10.60
N ARG A 226 -18.25 20.72 -9.75
CA ARG A 226 -19.40 21.56 -10.14
C ARG A 226 -19.31 22.90 -9.47
#